data_AF-A0A931L0U8-F1
#
_entry.id   AF-A0A931L0U8-F1
#
_cell.length_a   1.000
_cell.length_b   1.000
_cell.length_c   1.000
_cell.angle_alpha   90.00
_cell.angle_beta   90.00
_cell.angle_gamma   90.00
#
_symmetry.space_group_name_H-M   'P 1'
#
loop_
_entity.id
_entity.type
_entity.pdbx_description
1 polymer ?
#
loop_
_entity_poly.entity_id
_entity_poly.type
_entity_poly.pdbx_seq_one_letter_code
_entity_poly.pdbx_strand_id
1 'polypeptide(L)'
;MSMEPGWYPDPFSSGGYVRWWDGQRWGASTSVTTEPGDAAPPPAPPPPAPAADPRVAPIPLATWPQRAVARIIDAFLEALLTLPFVMWLIWPASQRFAESVPAGGVPSDAALQQLSAEITAVSVQIALLTLAVSFVYQVPQNVVWGRTLGKRALRLRIRPLRQDVPLTWLQATVRWGTYAIGSILTQGLFAIVDYLWPLWDRPWRQALHDKAARTIVVPAPPPDRVPAAWPGQAPPWSG
;
A
#
# COMPACT_ATOMS: atom_id res chain seq x y z
N MET A 1 0.25 -27.63 36.72
CA MET A 1 -1.14 -27.31 37.11
C MET A 1 -1.47 -25.97 36.47
N SER A 2 -2.42 -25.93 35.53
CA SER A 2 -2.89 -24.68 34.92
C SER A 2 -3.83 -23.95 35.87
N MET A 3 -3.75 -22.62 35.96
CA MET A 3 -4.72 -21.83 36.72
C MET A 3 -6.11 -21.96 36.08
N GLU A 4 -7.11 -22.30 36.88
CA GLU A 4 -8.51 -22.32 36.43
C GLU A 4 -9.03 -20.90 36.19
N PRO A 5 -10.03 -20.69 35.30
CA PRO A 5 -10.60 -19.36 35.11
C PRO A 5 -11.16 -18.78 36.41
N GLY A 6 -10.79 -17.54 36.75
CA GLY A 6 -11.14 -16.96 38.04
C GLY A 6 -10.56 -15.57 38.29
N TRP A 7 -10.96 -14.96 39.40
CA TRP A 7 -10.37 -13.70 39.88
C TRP A 7 -9.12 -14.01 40.71
N TYR A 8 -7.99 -13.40 40.32
CA TYR A 8 -6.72 -13.56 41.00
C TYR A 8 -6.10 -12.19 41.32
N PRO A 9 -5.19 -12.10 42.31
CA PRO A 9 -4.37 -10.92 42.52
C PRO A 9 -3.68 -10.51 41.22
N ASP A 10 -3.77 -9.23 40.84
CA ASP A 10 -3.21 -8.74 39.58
C ASP A 10 -1.66 -8.81 39.62
N PRO A 11 -1.02 -9.68 38.83
CA PRO A 11 0.43 -9.88 38.88
C PRO A 11 1.23 -8.68 38.35
N PHE A 12 0.54 -7.71 37.72
CA PHE A 12 1.16 -6.51 37.15
C PHE A 12 0.96 -5.26 38.01
N SER A 13 0.31 -5.38 39.19
CA SER A 13 0.05 -4.25 40.09
C SER A 13 0.67 -4.47 41.48
N SER A 14 1.11 -3.40 42.12
CA SER A 14 1.63 -3.42 43.48
C SER A 14 0.49 -3.31 44.52
N GLY A 15 -0.29 -4.39 44.67
CA GLY A 15 -1.22 -4.62 45.78
C GLY A 15 -2.62 -4.00 45.63
N GLY A 16 -3.65 -4.76 46.03
CA GLY A 16 -5.03 -4.29 46.18
C GLY A 16 -5.95 -4.43 44.96
N TYR A 17 -5.46 -4.98 43.84
CA TYR A 17 -6.25 -5.20 42.64
C TYR A 17 -6.42 -6.69 42.33
N VAL A 18 -7.62 -7.06 41.86
CA VAL A 18 -7.89 -8.36 41.26
C VAL A 18 -8.12 -8.23 39.76
N ARG A 19 -7.68 -9.23 39.02
CA ARG A 19 -7.82 -9.33 37.57
C ARG A 19 -8.41 -10.70 37.20
N TRP A 20 -9.30 -10.71 36.21
CA TRP A 20 -9.89 -11.95 35.72
C TRP A 20 -8.90 -12.71 34.82
N TRP A 21 -8.74 -14.00 35.06
CA TRP A 21 -8.03 -14.96 34.23
C TRP A 21 -9.03 -15.81 33.46
N ASP A 22 -8.92 -15.85 32.13
CA ASP A 22 -9.85 -16.59 31.26
C ASP A 22 -9.38 -18.02 30.91
N GLY A 23 -8.26 -18.47 31.51
CA GLY A 23 -7.63 -19.75 31.17
C GLY A 23 -6.52 -19.65 30.10
N GLN A 24 -6.40 -18.51 29.40
CA GLN A 24 -5.39 -18.27 28.36
C GLN A 24 -4.67 -16.93 28.51
N ARG A 25 -5.37 -15.87 28.94
CA ARG A 25 -4.86 -14.52 29.11
C ARG A 25 -5.54 -13.79 30.27
N TRP A 26 -4.85 -12.75 30.73
CA TRP A 26 -5.37 -11.81 31.70
C TRP A 26 -6.31 -10.79 31.03
N GLY A 27 -7.45 -10.49 31.67
CA GLY A 27 -8.39 -9.47 31.21
C GLY A 27 -7.82 -8.04 31.28
N ALA A 28 -8.35 -7.13 30.46
CA ALA A 28 -7.89 -5.74 30.40
C ALA A 28 -8.35 -4.88 31.60
N SER A 29 -9.46 -5.25 32.22
CA SER A 29 -10.08 -4.54 33.35
C SER A 29 -9.61 -5.11 34.70
N THR A 30 -9.19 -4.24 35.60
CA THR A 30 -8.88 -4.53 37.01
C THR A 30 -9.98 -3.98 37.93
N SER A 31 -10.23 -4.64 39.06
CA SER A 31 -11.13 -4.14 40.11
C SER A 31 -10.36 -3.93 41.41
N VAL A 32 -10.66 -2.84 42.13
CA VAL A 32 -10.09 -2.52 43.44
C VAL A 32 -10.77 -3.38 44.51
N THR A 33 -9.99 -3.98 45.41
CA THR A 33 -10.50 -4.55 46.65
C THR A 33 -10.65 -3.40 47.67
N THR A 34 -11.86 -2.87 47.85
CA THR A 34 -12.12 -1.87 48.91
C THR A 34 -12.17 -2.55 50.28
N GLU A 35 -11.30 -2.10 51.19
CA GLU A 35 -11.18 -2.24 52.66
C GLU A 35 -11.61 -3.55 53.40
N PRO A 36 -10.88 -3.91 54.49
CA PRO A 36 -11.10 -5.16 55.21
C PRO A 36 -12.28 -5.04 56.19
N GLY A 37 -13.40 -5.67 55.88
CA GLY A 37 -14.54 -5.78 56.80
C GLY A 37 -15.80 -6.35 56.16
N ASP A 38 -16.04 -6.04 54.89
CA ASP A 38 -17.18 -6.56 54.13
C ASP A 38 -16.65 -7.28 52.88
N ALA A 39 -16.68 -8.61 52.91
CA ALA A 39 -16.39 -9.43 51.73
C ALA A 39 -17.54 -9.24 50.72
N ALA A 40 -17.49 -8.16 49.95
CA ALA A 40 -18.36 -7.97 48.81
C ALA A 40 -18.17 -9.17 47.85
N PRO A 41 -19.25 -9.81 47.37
CA PRO A 41 -19.13 -10.92 46.45
C PRO A 41 -18.31 -10.50 45.22
N PRO A 42 -17.46 -11.39 44.69
CA PRO A 42 -16.60 -11.07 43.57
C PRO A 42 -17.43 -10.49 42.41
N PRO A 43 -16.95 -9.42 41.74
CA PRO A 43 -17.68 -8.81 40.64
C PRO A 43 -18.03 -9.88 39.60
N ALA A 44 -19.25 -9.79 39.07
CA ALA A 44 -19.73 -10.74 38.07
C ALA A 44 -18.71 -10.85 36.92
N PRO A 45 -18.43 -12.07 36.42
CA PRO A 45 -17.50 -12.23 35.31
C PRO A 45 -17.96 -11.34 34.14
N PRO A 46 -17.02 -10.63 33.48
CA PRO A 46 -17.37 -9.82 32.33
C PRO A 46 -18.09 -10.70 31.30
N PRO A 47 -19.14 -10.18 30.62
CA PRO A 47 -19.85 -10.96 29.62
C PRO A 47 -18.85 -11.54 28.61
N PRO A 48 -19.03 -12.80 28.17
CA PRO A 48 -18.16 -13.40 27.17
C PRO A 48 -18.06 -12.44 25.99
N ALA A 49 -16.83 -12.13 25.54
CA ALA A 49 -16.65 -11.38 24.32
C ALA A 49 -17.50 -12.07 23.22
N PRO A 50 -18.30 -11.31 22.44
CA PRO A 50 -19.12 -11.92 21.40
C PRO A 50 -18.24 -12.84 20.56
N ALA A 51 -18.60 -14.12 20.47
CA ALA A 51 -17.91 -15.05 19.60
C ALA A 51 -17.84 -14.41 18.22
N ALA A 52 -16.64 -14.30 17.65
CA ALA A 52 -16.46 -13.71 16.33
C ALA A 52 -17.43 -14.40 15.37
N ASP A 53 -18.33 -13.64 14.72
CA ASP A 53 -19.36 -14.20 13.85
C ASP A 53 -18.66 -15.07 12.78
N PRO A 54 -18.84 -16.40 12.80
CA PRO A 54 -18.17 -17.30 11.85
C PRO A 54 -18.58 -17.03 10.39
N ARG A 55 -19.61 -16.21 10.14
CA ARG A 55 -20.03 -15.76 8.81
C ARG A 55 -19.14 -14.66 8.23
N VAL A 56 -18.35 -13.95 9.04
CA VAL A 56 -17.39 -12.94 8.56
C VAL A 56 -16.04 -13.61 8.37
N ALA A 57 -15.93 -14.44 7.34
CA ALA A 57 -14.64 -14.99 6.94
C ALA A 57 -13.64 -13.85 6.71
N PRO A 58 -12.39 -13.94 7.21
CA PRO A 58 -11.39 -12.92 6.98
C PRO A 58 -11.22 -12.70 5.47
N ILE A 59 -11.30 -11.44 5.03
CA ILE A 59 -11.06 -11.11 3.62
C ILE A 59 -9.63 -11.58 3.28
N PRO A 60 -9.45 -12.47 2.29
CA PRO A 60 -8.11 -12.91 1.92
C PRO A 60 -7.34 -11.73 1.34
N LEU A 61 -6.20 -11.41 1.95
CA LEU A 61 -5.35 -10.31 1.53
C LEU A 61 -4.17 -10.85 0.71
N ALA A 62 -3.76 -10.08 -0.30
CA ALA A 62 -2.55 -10.40 -1.05
C ALA A 62 -1.32 -10.35 -0.14
N THR A 63 -0.44 -11.35 -0.25
CA THR A 63 0.80 -11.39 0.52
C THR A 63 1.79 -10.32 0.03
N TRP A 64 2.74 -9.94 0.89
CA TRP A 64 3.75 -8.95 0.51
C TRP A 64 4.58 -9.39 -0.72
N PRO A 65 5.09 -10.64 -0.82
CA PRO A 65 5.82 -11.07 -2.01
C PRO A 65 5.01 -11.00 -3.31
N GLN A 66 3.70 -11.30 -3.25
CA GLN A 66 2.82 -11.16 -4.41
C GLN A 66 2.72 -9.69 -4.86
N ARG A 67 2.50 -8.78 -3.92
CA ARG A 67 2.50 -7.33 -4.21
C ARG A 67 3.85 -6.88 -4.78
N ALA A 68 4.92 -7.47 -4.27
CA ALA A 68 6.26 -7.11 -4.65
C ALA A 68 6.59 -7.49 -6.11
N VAL A 69 6.34 -8.73 -6.48
CA VAL A 69 6.54 -9.20 -7.86
C VAL A 69 5.62 -8.45 -8.82
N ALA A 70 4.37 -8.15 -8.44
CA ALA A 70 3.48 -7.33 -9.27
C ALA A 70 4.08 -5.93 -9.54
N ARG A 71 4.67 -5.30 -8.52
CA ARG A 71 5.30 -3.98 -8.64
C ARG A 71 6.55 -3.99 -9.53
N ILE A 72 7.33 -5.07 -9.50
CA ILE A 72 8.51 -5.25 -10.38
C ILE A 72 8.05 -5.36 -11.84
N ILE A 73 7.02 -6.16 -12.11
CA ILE A 73 6.46 -6.27 -13.47
C ILE A 73 5.93 -4.91 -13.93
N ASP A 74 5.18 -4.21 -13.08
CA ASP A 74 4.68 -2.86 -13.40
C ASP A 74 5.85 -1.87 -13.63
N ALA A 75 6.92 -1.92 -12.83
CA ALA A 75 8.10 -1.08 -13.03
C ALA A 75 8.77 -1.32 -14.38
N PHE A 76 8.90 -2.59 -14.77
CA PHE A 76 9.48 -2.96 -16.06
C PHE A 76 8.63 -2.46 -17.24
N LEU A 77 7.31 -2.62 -17.16
CA LEU A 77 6.39 -2.16 -18.21
C LEU A 77 6.36 -0.64 -18.32
N GLU A 78 6.34 0.07 -17.19
CA GLU A 78 6.42 1.54 -17.17
C GLU A 78 7.78 2.03 -17.73
N ALA A 79 8.89 1.37 -17.38
CA ALA A 79 10.21 1.68 -17.91
C ALA A 79 10.28 1.45 -19.43
N LEU A 80 9.78 0.32 -19.91
CA LEU A 80 9.73 0.02 -21.34
C LEU A 80 8.89 1.05 -22.12
N LEU A 81 7.74 1.45 -21.56
CA LEU A 81 6.88 2.47 -22.15
C LEU A 81 7.54 3.85 -22.18
N THR A 82 8.34 4.17 -21.16
CA THR A 82 8.99 5.49 -21.01
C THR A 82 10.28 5.60 -21.81
N LEU A 83 11.01 4.49 -22.01
CA LEU A 83 12.33 4.44 -22.64
C LEU A 83 12.44 5.15 -23.99
N PRO A 84 11.57 4.92 -25.00
CA PRO A 84 11.72 5.58 -26.31
C PRO A 84 11.62 7.10 -26.21
N PHE A 85 10.75 7.60 -25.32
CA PHE A 85 10.60 9.04 -25.08
C PHE A 85 11.82 9.63 -24.36
N VAL A 86 12.38 8.90 -23.40
CA VAL A 86 13.64 9.31 -22.74
C VAL A 86 14.78 9.38 -23.74
N MET A 87 14.91 8.40 -24.62
CA MET A 87 15.91 8.41 -25.69
C MET A 87 15.72 9.60 -26.63
N TRP A 88 14.47 9.90 -27.00
CA TRP A 88 14.14 11.07 -27.82
C TRP A 88 14.53 12.39 -27.17
N LEU A 89 14.37 12.52 -25.84
CA LEU A 89 14.76 13.72 -25.09
C LEU A 89 16.28 13.86 -24.92
N ILE A 90 16.98 12.76 -24.64
CA ILE A 90 18.42 12.77 -24.37
C ILE A 90 19.24 12.95 -25.64
N TRP A 91 18.83 12.31 -26.74
CA TRP A 91 19.58 12.29 -28.00
C TRP A 91 20.05 13.69 -28.47
N PRO A 92 19.19 14.70 -28.65
CA PRO A 92 19.63 16.02 -29.12
C PRO A 92 20.52 16.76 -28.12
N ALA A 93 20.39 16.51 -26.81
CA ALA A 93 21.29 17.07 -25.81
C ALA A 93 22.69 16.45 -25.92
N SER A 94 22.77 15.12 -26.13
CA SER A 94 24.06 14.45 -26.33
C SER A 94 24.80 14.91 -27.58
N GLN A 95 24.09 15.21 -28.68
CA GLN A 95 24.71 15.71 -29.91
C GLN A 95 25.30 17.11 -29.70
N ARG A 96 24.53 18.03 -29.10
CA ARG A 96 25.00 19.40 -28.79
C ARG A 96 26.21 19.40 -27.87
N PHE A 97 26.22 18.55 -26.85
CA PHE A 97 27.38 18.42 -25.98
C PHE A 97 28.60 17.89 -26.73
N ALA A 98 28.44 16.83 -27.55
CA ALA A 98 29.54 16.26 -28.32
C ALA A 98 30.14 17.27 -29.30
N GLU A 99 29.31 18.08 -29.95
CA GLU A 99 29.74 19.17 -30.85
C GLU A 99 30.47 20.30 -30.11
N SER A 100 30.18 20.51 -28.82
CA SER A 100 30.84 21.55 -28.01
C SER A 100 32.28 21.19 -27.59
N VAL A 101 32.66 19.91 -27.67
CA VAL A 101 33.98 19.43 -27.23
C VAL A 101 34.92 19.28 -28.43
N PRO A 102 36.04 20.03 -28.49
CA PRO A 102 37.01 19.88 -29.57
C PRO A 102 37.58 18.46 -29.64
N ALA A 103 37.84 17.95 -30.85
CA ALA A 103 38.43 16.62 -31.05
C ALA A 103 39.79 16.49 -30.33
N GLY A 104 39.88 15.57 -29.36
CA GLY A 104 41.08 15.34 -28.55
C GLY A 104 41.33 16.37 -27.44
N GLY A 105 40.40 17.31 -27.23
CA GLY A 105 40.47 18.33 -26.18
C GLY A 105 39.73 17.94 -24.91
N VAL A 106 39.94 18.73 -23.85
CA VAL A 106 39.11 18.70 -22.63
C VAL A 106 37.93 19.67 -22.77
N PRO A 107 36.75 19.37 -22.21
CA PRO A 107 35.62 20.31 -22.20
C PRO A 107 36.00 21.62 -21.53
N SER A 108 35.58 22.75 -22.12
CA SER A 108 35.74 24.06 -21.49
C SER A 108 34.75 24.24 -20.33
N ASP A 109 35.01 25.18 -19.42
CA ASP A 109 34.09 25.52 -18.34
C ASP A 109 32.69 25.91 -18.87
N ALA A 110 32.64 26.61 -20.00
CA ALA A 110 31.39 26.97 -20.66
C ALA A 110 30.62 25.73 -21.16
N ALA A 111 31.32 24.75 -21.75
CA ALA A 111 30.71 23.49 -22.16
C ALA A 111 30.19 22.67 -20.96
N LEU A 112 30.92 22.68 -19.84
CA LEU A 112 30.47 22.04 -18.59
C LEU A 112 29.24 22.73 -17.98
N GLN A 113 29.20 24.07 -18.00
CA GLN A 113 28.04 24.83 -17.55
C GLN A 113 26.81 24.57 -18.44
N GLN A 114 26.99 24.53 -19.76
CA GLN A 114 25.92 24.19 -20.69
C GLN A 114 25.42 22.76 -20.46
N LEU A 115 26.33 21.78 -20.32
CA LEU A 115 25.97 20.40 -20.01
C LEU A 115 25.14 20.31 -18.72
N SER A 116 25.56 21.00 -17.67
CA SER A 116 24.84 21.03 -16.40
C SER A 116 23.41 21.59 -16.56
N ALA A 117 23.25 22.69 -17.31
CA ALA A 117 21.95 23.28 -17.61
C ALA A 117 21.06 22.32 -18.44
N GLU A 118 21.63 21.66 -19.44
CA GLU A 118 20.93 20.68 -20.27
C GLU A 118 20.51 19.44 -19.46
N ILE A 119 21.41 18.89 -18.63
CA ILE A 119 21.10 17.77 -17.73
C ILE A 119 19.94 18.16 -16.81
N THR A 120 19.98 19.36 -16.23
CA THR A 120 18.91 19.83 -15.35
C THR A 120 17.58 19.93 -16.09
N ALA A 121 17.57 20.56 -17.28
CA ALA A 121 16.36 20.72 -18.08
C ALA A 121 15.78 19.36 -18.54
N VAL A 122 16.63 18.47 -19.07
CA VAL A 122 16.23 17.12 -19.51
C VAL A 122 15.74 16.29 -18.32
N SER A 123 16.37 16.40 -17.14
CA SER A 123 15.93 15.69 -15.93
C SER A 123 14.53 16.10 -15.50
N VAL A 124 14.21 17.40 -15.55
CA VAL A 124 12.85 17.90 -15.26
C VAL A 124 11.84 17.36 -16.29
N GLN A 125 12.19 17.37 -17.58
CA GLN A 125 11.33 16.83 -18.63
C GLN A 125 11.08 15.33 -18.47
N ILE A 126 12.13 14.55 -18.16
CA ILE A 126 12.03 13.11 -17.87
C ILE A 126 11.15 12.86 -16.64
N ALA A 127 11.28 13.67 -15.58
CA ALA A 127 10.45 13.54 -14.39
C ALA A 127 8.96 13.78 -14.70
N LEU A 128 8.64 14.85 -15.45
CA LEU A 128 7.27 15.16 -15.87
C LEU A 128 6.70 14.08 -16.80
N LEU A 129 7.50 13.61 -17.76
CA LEU A 129 7.15 12.50 -18.65
C LEU A 129 6.84 11.22 -17.85
N THR A 130 7.72 10.86 -16.92
CA THR A 130 7.55 9.67 -16.06
C THR A 130 6.28 9.79 -15.22
N LEU A 131 6.01 10.98 -14.68
CA LEU A 131 4.79 11.26 -13.93
C LEU A 131 3.54 11.05 -14.81
N ALA A 132 3.54 11.61 -16.03
CA ALA A 132 2.43 11.46 -16.97
C ALA A 132 2.22 10.00 -17.41
N VAL A 133 3.31 9.30 -17.79
CA VAL A 133 3.26 7.89 -18.20
C VAL A 133 2.74 7.02 -17.06
N SER A 134 3.24 7.20 -15.83
CA SER A 134 2.77 6.44 -14.67
C SER A 134 1.29 6.71 -14.36
N PHE A 135 0.81 7.95 -14.52
CA PHE A 135 -0.60 8.29 -14.34
C PHE A 135 -1.48 7.54 -15.35
N VAL A 136 -1.15 7.68 -16.64
CA VAL A 136 -1.91 7.08 -17.75
C VAL A 136 -1.85 5.56 -17.71
N TYR A 137 -0.73 4.98 -17.29
CA TYR A 137 -0.61 3.55 -17.07
C TYR A 137 -1.48 3.11 -15.88
N GLN A 138 -1.35 3.72 -14.70
CA GLN A 138 -1.92 3.15 -13.48
C GLN A 138 -3.39 3.52 -13.24
N VAL A 139 -3.76 4.79 -13.40
CA VAL A 139 -5.05 5.32 -12.92
C VAL A 139 -6.23 4.73 -13.72
N PRO A 140 -6.27 4.81 -15.06
CA PRO A 140 -7.35 4.19 -15.84
C PRO A 140 -7.43 2.69 -15.60
N GLN A 141 -6.28 2.01 -15.47
CA GLN A 141 -6.26 0.58 -15.21
C GLN A 141 -6.89 0.19 -13.87
N ASN A 142 -6.62 0.98 -12.84
CA ASN A 142 -7.17 0.80 -11.50
C ASN A 142 -8.68 1.10 -11.46
N VAL A 143 -9.18 2.04 -12.26
CA VAL A 143 -10.62 2.36 -12.33
C VAL A 143 -11.38 1.28 -13.10
N VAL A 144 -10.93 0.96 -14.31
CA VAL A 144 -11.68 0.08 -15.24
C VAL A 144 -11.58 -1.39 -14.81
N TRP A 145 -10.40 -1.86 -14.44
CA TRP A 145 -10.17 -3.28 -14.15
C TRP A 145 -9.87 -3.58 -12.68
N GLY A 146 -9.71 -2.55 -11.84
CA GLY A 146 -9.29 -2.73 -10.45
C GLY A 146 -7.83 -3.21 -10.32
N ARG A 147 -7.02 -3.16 -11.38
CA ARG A 147 -5.65 -3.74 -11.38
C ARG A 147 -4.80 -3.31 -12.57
N THR A 148 -3.51 -3.17 -12.30
CA THR A 148 -2.42 -3.01 -13.27
C THR A 148 -2.06 -4.35 -13.93
N LEU A 149 -1.31 -4.33 -15.04
CA LEU A 149 -0.88 -5.55 -15.74
C LEU A 149 -0.03 -6.47 -14.84
N GLY A 150 0.88 -5.94 -14.04
CA GLY A 150 1.68 -6.73 -13.09
C GLY A 150 0.81 -7.44 -12.04
N LYS A 151 -0.24 -6.76 -11.55
CA LYS A 151 -1.22 -7.39 -10.65
C LYS A 151 -2.07 -8.45 -11.36
N ARG A 152 -2.37 -8.30 -12.66
CA ARG A 152 -3.07 -9.35 -13.44
C ARG A 152 -2.24 -10.61 -13.54
N ALA A 153 -0.93 -10.49 -13.79
CA ALA A 153 -0.02 -11.63 -13.88
C ALA A 153 -0.05 -12.51 -12.61
N LEU A 154 -0.29 -11.90 -11.45
CA LEU A 154 -0.37 -12.59 -10.15
C LEU A 154 -1.80 -12.81 -9.64
N ARG A 155 -2.80 -12.59 -10.49
CA ARG A 155 -4.23 -12.71 -10.14
C ARG A 155 -4.57 -11.91 -8.89
N LEU A 156 -4.14 -10.65 -8.84
CA LEU A 156 -4.47 -9.71 -7.77
C LEU A 156 -5.42 -8.64 -8.29
N ARG A 157 -6.20 -8.06 -7.38
CA ARG A 157 -7.04 -6.90 -7.64
C ARG A 157 -7.10 -5.97 -6.44
N ILE A 158 -7.38 -4.71 -6.71
CA ILE A 158 -7.62 -3.68 -5.71
C ILE A 158 -9.13 -3.44 -5.63
N ARG A 159 -9.62 -3.27 -4.41
CA ARG A 159 -10.99 -2.82 -4.14
C ARG A 159 -11.02 -1.84 -2.95
N PRO A 160 -12.07 -1.03 -2.80
CA PRO A 160 -12.32 -0.29 -1.58
C PRO A 160 -12.38 -1.23 -0.36
N LEU A 161 -11.91 -0.73 0.78
CA LEU A 161 -11.89 -1.48 2.04
C LEU A 161 -13.32 -1.82 2.52
N ARG A 162 -14.26 -0.88 2.38
CA ARG A 162 -15.63 -1.01 2.90
C ARG A 162 -16.56 -1.85 2.01
N GLN A 163 -16.31 -1.89 0.70
CA GLN A 163 -17.26 -2.43 -0.27
C GLN A 163 -16.54 -3.08 -1.46
N ASP A 164 -17.12 -4.13 -2.03
CA ASP A 164 -16.57 -4.82 -3.20
C ASP A 164 -17.15 -4.21 -4.47
N VAL A 165 -16.59 -3.08 -4.88
CA VAL A 165 -16.98 -2.38 -6.11
C VAL A 165 -15.72 -1.85 -6.80
N PRO A 166 -15.80 -1.40 -8.07
CA PRO A 166 -14.68 -0.74 -8.74
C PRO A 166 -14.17 0.47 -7.97
N LEU A 167 -12.90 0.84 -8.20
CA LEU A 167 -12.38 2.08 -7.68
C LEU A 167 -13.01 3.26 -8.41
N THR A 168 -13.31 4.32 -7.67
CA THR A 168 -13.60 5.62 -8.30
C THR A 168 -12.32 6.23 -8.87
N TRP A 169 -12.46 7.16 -9.82
CA TRP A 169 -11.34 7.97 -10.30
C TRP A 169 -10.61 8.67 -9.17
N LEU A 170 -11.34 9.24 -8.21
CA LEU A 170 -10.74 9.89 -7.04
C LEU A 170 -9.89 8.90 -6.23
N GLN A 171 -10.38 7.69 -5.96
CA GLN A 171 -9.60 6.70 -5.22
C GLN A 171 -8.34 6.28 -5.99
N ALA A 172 -8.45 6.02 -7.28
CA ALA A 172 -7.30 5.65 -8.11
C ALA A 172 -6.25 6.79 -8.17
N THR A 173 -6.70 8.04 -8.35
CA THR A 173 -5.84 9.22 -8.37
C THR A 173 -5.21 9.51 -7.02
N VAL A 174 -5.93 9.36 -5.90
CA VAL A 174 -5.35 9.53 -4.56
C VAL A 174 -4.26 8.49 -4.32
N ARG A 175 -4.46 7.22 -4.70
CA ARG A 175 -3.40 6.19 -4.59
C ARG A 175 -2.16 6.59 -5.38
N TRP A 176 -2.33 6.91 -6.65
CA TRP A 176 -1.23 7.32 -7.51
C TRP A 176 -0.54 8.59 -6.97
N GLY A 177 -1.31 9.61 -6.61
CA GLY A 177 -0.82 10.90 -6.15
C GLY A 177 -0.11 10.83 -4.80
N THR A 178 -0.60 10.04 -3.85
CA THR A 178 0.10 9.78 -2.58
C THR A 178 1.46 9.16 -2.83
N TYR A 179 1.55 8.15 -3.70
CA TYR A 179 2.83 7.54 -4.06
C TYR A 179 3.75 8.54 -4.79
N ALA A 180 3.24 9.23 -5.81
CA ALA A 180 4.02 10.14 -6.64
C ALA A 180 4.54 11.35 -5.85
N ILE A 181 3.65 12.09 -5.18
CA ILE A 181 3.98 13.28 -4.40
C ILE A 181 4.89 12.91 -3.24
N GLY A 182 4.57 11.85 -2.50
CA GLY A 182 5.41 11.37 -1.40
C GLY A 182 6.82 11.04 -1.90
N SER A 183 6.93 10.32 -3.02
CA SER A 183 8.24 9.96 -3.59
C SER A 183 9.03 11.17 -4.07
N ILE A 184 8.38 12.17 -4.67
CA ILE A 184 9.05 13.40 -5.12
C ILE A 184 9.57 14.19 -3.91
N LEU A 185 8.71 14.46 -2.92
CA LEU A 185 9.06 15.30 -1.78
C LEU A 185 10.17 14.70 -0.91
N THR A 186 10.28 13.37 -0.88
CA THR A 186 11.29 12.68 -0.08
C THR A 186 12.40 12.05 -0.92
N GLN A 187 12.55 12.44 -2.19
CA GLN A 187 13.57 11.89 -3.12
C GLN A 187 13.62 10.35 -3.13
N GLY A 188 12.45 9.70 -3.18
CA GLY A 188 12.29 8.26 -3.27
C GLY A 188 12.14 7.52 -1.94
N LEU A 189 12.47 8.13 -0.80
CA LEU A 189 12.35 7.46 0.51
C LEU A 189 10.91 6.97 0.80
N PHE A 190 9.90 7.77 0.46
CA PHE A 190 8.49 7.41 0.60
C PHE A 190 8.14 6.13 -0.15
N ALA A 191 8.68 5.91 -1.36
CA ALA A 191 8.41 4.69 -2.12
C ALA A 191 8.88 3.44 -1.36
N ILE A 192 10.03 3.52 -0.69
CA ILE A 192 10.57 2.43 0.13
C ILE A 192 9.66 2.19 1.33
N VAL A 193 9.32 3.25 2.07
CA VAL A 193 8.47 3.15 3.26
C VAL A 193 7.07 2.62 2.89
N ASP A 194 6.44 3.19 1.87
CA ASP A 194 5.13 2.78 1.36
C ASP A 194 5.09 1.29 1.01
N TYR A 195 6.14 0.81 0.34
CA TYR A 195 6.22 -0.56 -0.13
C TYR A 195 6.51 -1.58 0.98
N LEU A 196 7.30 -1.20 1.99
CA LEU A 196 7.57 -2.06 3.15
C LEU A 196 6.43 -2.01 4.19
N TRP A 197 5.62 -0.95 4.20
CA TRP A 197 4.53 -0.75 5.16
C TRP A 197 3.60 -1.97 5.38
N PRO A 198 3.19 -2.73 4.35
CA PRO A 198 2.34 -3.91 4.53
C PRO A 198 2.94 -5.04 5.39
N LEU A 199 4.25 -5.03 5.65
CA LEU A 199 4.91 -5.99 6.55
C LEU A 199 4.44 -5.81 8.00
N TRP A 200 4.17 -4.57 8.40
CA TRP A 200 3.77 -4.21 9.77
C TRP A 200 2.29 -3.79 9.88
N ASP A 201 1.67 -3.33 8.79
CA ASP A 201 0.27 -2.89 8.81
C ASP A 201 -0.71 -4.04 9.07
N ARG A 202 -1.44 -3.95 10.19
CA ARG A 202 -2.47 -4.91 10.60
C ARG A 202 -3.80 -4.18 10.90
N PRO A 203 -4.95 -4.84 10.67
CA PRO A 203 -5.11 -6.18 10.10
C PRO A 203 -5.04 -6.21 8.55
N TRP A 204 -5.06 -5.04 7.89
CA TRP A 204 -5.36 -4.93 6.45
C TRP A 204 -4.18 -5.02 5.50
N ARG A 205 -2.92 -5.01 6.00
CA ARG A 205 -1.70 -5.12 5.18
C ARG A 205 -1.69 -4.11 4.03
N GLN A 206 -2.06 -2.86 4.32
CA GLN A 206 -2.11 -1.78 3.33
C GLN A 206 -0.71 -1.19 3.13
N ALA A 207 -0.43 -0.71 1.91
CA ALA A 207 0.62 0.29 1.71
C ALA A 207 0.11 1.69 2.15
N LEU A 208 0.97 2.69 2.25
CA LEU A 208 0.55 4.05 2.62
C LEU A 208 -0.40 4.66 1.59
N HIS A 209 -0.13 4.46 0.30
CA HIS A 209 -1.01 4.89 -0.79
C HIS A 209 -2.37 4.17 -0.76
N ASP A 210 -2.39 2.88 -0.39
CA ASP A 210 -3.62 2.12 -0.21
C ASP A 210 -4.46 2.66 0.95
N LYS A 211 -3.78 3.02 2.05
CA LYS A 211 -4.41 3.58 3.26
C LYS A 211 -5.01 4.96 2.99
N ALA A 212 -4.29 5.83 2.29
CA ALA A 212 -4.77 7.16 1.89
C ALA A 212 -6.07 7.07 1.09
N ALA A 213 -6.20 6.10 0.18
CA ALA A 213 -7.40 5.91 -0.63
C ALA A 213 -8.44 4.94 -0.03
N ARG A 214 -8.19 4.41 1.17
CA ARG A 214 -9.04 3.40 1.84
C ARG A 214 -9.31 2.16 0.97
N THR A 215 -8.25 1.59 0.42
CA THR A 215 -8.29 0.42 -0.47
C THR A 215 -7.46 -0.74 0.07
N ILE A 216 -7.74 -1.95 -0.41
CA ILE A 216 -6.99 -3.16 -0.10
C ILE A 216 -6.71 -3.94 -1.38
N VAL A 217 -5.63 -4.73 -1.38
CA VAL A 217 -5.32 -5.67 -2.46
C VAL A 217 -5.64 -7.09 -2.00
N VAL A 218 -6.44 -7.76 -2.80
CA VAL A 218 -6.97 -9.09 -2.55
C VAL A 218 -6.67 -9.99 -3.76
N PRO A 219 -6.64 -11.32 -3.59
CA PRO A 219 -6.67 -12.24 -4.71
C PRO A 219 -7.90 -11.98 -5.61
N ALA A 220 -7.70 -12.03 -6.92
CA ALA A 220 -8.78 -11.95 -7.90
C ALA A 220 -9.56 -13.27 -7.90
N PRO A 221 -10.90 -13.21 -8.09
CA PRO A 221 -11.71 -14.41 -8.24
C PRO A 221 -11.22 -15.25 -9.44
N PRO A 222 -11.37 -16.59 -9.38
CA PRO A 222 -11.19 -17.47 -10.53
C PRO A 222 -12.02 -17.02 -11.76
N PRO A 223 -11.56 -17.28 -13.00
CA PRO A 223 -12.25 -16.86 -14.23
C PRO A 223 -13.68 -17.40 -14.41
N ASP A 224 -13.98 -18.55 -13.81
CA ASP A 224 -15.30 -19.20 -13.77
C ASP A 224 -16.24 -18.60 -12.72
N ARG A 225 -15.71 -17.81 -11.78
CA ARG A 225 -16.45 -17.02 -10.79
C ARG A 225 -16.43 -15.54 -11.09
N VAL A 226 -16.23 -15.15 -12.34
CA VAL A 226 -16.44 -13.76 -12.77
C VAL A 226 -17.89 -13.42 -12.44
N PRO A 227 -18.17 -12.51 -11.49
CA PRO A 227 -19.51 -11.92 -11.43
C PRO A 227 -19.72 -11.29 -12.80
N ALA A 228 -20.83 -11.62 -13.45
CA ALA A 228 -21.25 -11.11 -14.75
C ALA A 228 -21.23 -9.57 -14.72
N ALA A 229 -20.06 -9.00 -15.04
CA ALA A 229 -19.73 -7.63 -14.69
C ALA A 229 -20.04 -7.26 -13.23
N TRP A 230 -19.63 -6.07 -12.81
CA TRP A 230 -20.16 -5.52 -11.56
C TRP A 230 -21.67 -5.34 -11.75
N PRO A 231 -22.53 -5.54 -10.72
CA PRO A 231 -23.93 -5.20 -10.85
C PRO A 231 -24.05 -3.76 -11.38
N GLY A 232 -24.50 -3.60 -12.63
CA GLY A 232 -24.59 -2.31 -13.33
C GLY A 232 -23.54 -2.01 -14.41
N GLN A 233 -22.64 -2.92 -14.78
CA GLN A 233 -21.80 -2.77 -15.98
C GLN A 233 -22.08 -3.90 -16.96
N ALA A 234 -21.98 -3.66 -18.27
CA ALA A 234 -21.90 -4.74 -19.26
C ALA A 234 -20.41 -5.10 -19.45
N PRO A 235 -20.05 -6.36 -19.78
CA PRO A 235 -18.67 -6.70 -20.10
C PRO A 235 -18.15 -5.82 -21.24
N PRO A 236 -16.89 -5.35 -21.22
CA PRO A 236 -16.38 -4.39 -22.22
C PRO A 236 -16.26 -4.95 -23.65
N TRP A 237 -16.68 -6.20 -23.89
CA TRP A 237 -16.72 -6.89 -25.19
C TRP A 237 -18.15 -7.18 -25.68
N SER A 238 -19.17 -6.56 -25.07
CA SER A 238 -20.58 -6.70 -25.47
C SER A 238 -21.06 -5.58 -26.41
N GLY A 239 -20.17 -5.07 -27.26
CA GLY A 239 -20.45 -4.05 -28.28
C GLY A 239 -19.84 -4.42 -29.61
#